data_AF-A0A424YUM1-F1
#
_entry.id   AF-A0A424YUM1-F1
#
_cell.length_a   1.000
_cell.length_b   1.000
_cell.length_c   1.000
_cell.angle_alpha   90.00
_cell.angle_beta   90.00
_cell.angle_gamma   90.00
#
_symmetry.space_group_name_H-M   'P 1'
#
loop_
_entity.id
_entity.type
_entity.pdbx_description
1 polymer ?
#
loop_
_entity_poly.entity_id
_entity_poly.type
_entity_poly.pdbx_seq_one_letter_code
_entity_poly.pdbx_strand_id
1 'polypeptide(L)' 'MIETIIPLLLTALIFLGALSTAFWKSPFDKLIGLSILSAGIIPFIIMRGYLDVAIIVALVIPVTTIFILFLLGRPRT' A
#
# COMPACT_ATOMS: atom_id res chain seq x y z
N MET A 1 -16.09 5.68 -20.53
CA MET A 1 -15.05 6.63 -20.03
C MET A 1 -14.60 6.27 -18.62
N ILE A 2 -15.50 6.19 -17.64
CA ILE A 2 -15.17 5.86 -16.23
C ILE A 2 -14.44 4.52 -16.08
N GLU A 3 -14.88 3.49 -16.81
CA GLU A 3 -14.31 2.13 -16.75
C GLU A 3 -12.84 2.06 -17.20
N THR A 4 -12.37 3.04 -17.97
CA THR A 4 -10.97 3.14 -18.41
C THR A 4 -10.15 4.05 -17.48
N ILE A 5 -10.77 5.10 -16.95
CA ILE A 5 -10.10 6.09 -16.09
C ILE A 5 -9.75 5.48 -14.73
N ILE A 6 -10.64 4.68 -14.13
CA ILE A 6 -10.40 4.10 -12.80
C ILE A 6 -9.16 3.18 -12.79
N PRO A 7 -9.03 2.16 -13.67
CA PRO A 7 -7.83 1.33 -13.71
C PRO A 7 -6.54 2.13 -13.97
N LEU A 8 -6.62 3.18 -14.79
CA LEU A 8 -5.48 4.04 -15.09
C LEU A 8 -5.00 4.78 -13.84
N LEU A 9 -5.93 5.38 -13.07
CA LEU A 9 -5.60 6.07 -11.82
C LEU A 9 -5.08 5.11 -10.76
N LEU A 10 -5.67 3.92 -10.63
CA LEU A 10 -5.16 2.89 -9.71
C LEU A 10 -3.75 2.46 -10.09
N THR A 11 -3.49 2.27 -11.38
CA THR A 11 -2.14 1.95 -11.88
C THR A 11 -1.16 3.06 -11.55
N ALA A 12 -1.54 4.32 -11.76
CA ALA A 12 -0.71 5.47 -11.39
C ALA A 12 -0.41 5.50 -9.88
N LEU A 13 -1.39 5.22 -9.02
CA LEU A 13 -1.19 5.13 -7.57
C LEU A 13 -0.21 4.01 -7.19
N ILE A 14 -0.30 2.84 -7.82
CA ILE A 14 0.63 1.73 -7.59
C ILE A 14 2.06 2.15 -7.91
N PHE A 15 2.26 2.78 -9.09
CA PHE A 15 3.59 3.24 -9.50
C PHE A 15 4.12 4.36 -8.59
N LEU A 16 3.30 5.36 -8.26
CA LEU A 16 3.71 6.47 -7.38
C LEU A 16 4.04 5.97 -5.97
N GLY A 17 3.22 5.07 -5.42
CA GLY A 17 3.49 4.43 -4.13
C GLY A 17 4.78 3.63 -4.13
N ALA A 18 4.99 2.79 -5.15
CA ALA A 18 6.23 2.01 -5.30
C ALA A 18 7.46 2.90 -5.39
N LEU A 19 7.39 3.94 -6.24
CA LEU A 19 8.50 4.88 -6.46
C LEU A 19 8.83 5.65 -5.18
N SER A 20 7.80 6.15 -4.49
CA SER A 20 7.93 6.85 -3.22
C SER A 20 8.62 5.97 -2.16
N THR A 21 8.14 4.73 -1.97
CA THR A 21 8.74 3.78 -1.03
C THR A 21 10.18 3.42 -1.38
N ALA A 22 10.52 3.33 -2.67
CA ALA A 22 11.87 3.00 -3.12
C ALA A 22 12.87 4.13 -2.85
N PHE A 23 12.49 5.39 -3.06
CA PHE A 23 13.41 6.53 -2.97
C PHE A 23 13.51 7.17 -1.58
N TRP A 24 12.51 7.03 -0.73
CA TRP A 24 12.54 7.65 0.59
C TRP A 24 13.59 7.01 1.50
N LYS A 25 14.34 7.85 2.23
CA LYS A 25 15.41 7.38 3.13
C LYS A 25 14.88 7.03 4.52
N SER A 26 13.93 7.83 5.01
CA SER A 26 13.28 7.60 6.30
C SER A 26 12.39 6.36 6.23
N PRO A 27 12.54 5.40 7.16
CA PRO A 27 11.70 4.22 7.18
C PRO A 27 10.24 4.53 7.55
N PHE A 28 9.98 5.61 8.28
CA PHE A 28 8.61 6.06 8.56
C PHE A 28 7.94 6.57 7.29
N ASP A 29 8.65 7.37 6.50
CA ASP A 29 8.12 7.90 5.24
C ASP A 29 7.80 6.74 4.30
N LYS A 30 8.67 5.71 4.21
CA LYS A 30 8.40 4.51 3.39
C LYS A 30 7.05 3.84 3.67
N LEU A 31 6.55 3.89 4.91
CA LEU A 31 5.23 3.35 5.27
C LEU A 31 4.07 4.15 4.66
N ILE A 32 4.24 5.47 4.50
CA ILE A 32 3.26 6.31 3.79
C ILE A 32 3.22 5.90 2.31
N GLY A 33 4.40 5.71 1.68
CA GLY A 33 4.49 5.21 0.30
C GLY A 33 3.85 3.82 0.14
N LEU A 34 4.05 2.94 1.12
CA LEU A 34 3.44 1.60 1.14
C LEU A 34 1.91 1.67 1.25
N SER A 35 1.41 2.63 2.02
CA SER A 35 -0.02 2.88 2.16
C SER A 35 -0.63 3.35 0.83
N ILE A 36 0.03 4.26 0.12
CA ILE A 36 -0.38 4.71 -1.23
C ILE A 36 -0.37 3.55 -2.22
N LEU A 37 0.68 2.72 -2.21
CA LEU A 37 0.77 1.52 -3.05
C LEU A 37 -0.41 0.58 -2.78
N SER A 38 -0.71 0.32 -1.51
CA SER A 38 -1.84 -0.55 -1.14
C SER A 38 -3.20 0.02 -1.54
N ALA A 39 -3.37 1.35 -1.51
CA ALA A 39 -4.58 2.02 -1.95
C ALA A 39 -4.87 1.80 -3.44
N GLY A 40 -3.83 1.59 -4.27
CA GLY A 40 -3.99 1.20 -5.67
C GLY A 40 -4.24 -0.31 -5.84
N ILE A 41 -3.55 -1.15 -5.08
CA ILE A 41 -3.62 -2.62 -5.20
C ILE A 41 -4.98 -3.18 -4.75
N ILE A 42 -5.50 -2.76 -3.59
CA ILE A 42 -6.73 -3.35 -3.02
C ILE A 42 -7.93 -3.20 -3.98
N PRO A 43 -8.24 -2.00 -4.50
CA PRO A 43 -9.32 -1.85 -5.48
C PRO A 43 -9.07 -2.67 -6.75
N PHE A 44 -7.82 -2.81 -7.20
CA PHE A 44 -7.49 -3.63 -8.36
C PHE A 44 -7.80 -5.12 -8.13
N ILE A 45 -7.54 -5.65 -6.93
CA ILE A 45 -7.91 -7.01 -6.53
C ILE A 45 -9.45 -7.16 -6.54
N ILE A 46 -10.17 -6.19 -5.97
CA ILE A 46 -11.64 -6.19 -5.94
C ILE A 46 -12.23 -6.17 -7.36
N MET A 47 -11.67 -5.34 -8.25
CA MET A 47 -12.11 -5.26 -9.66
C MET A 47 -11.93 -6.58 -10.43
N ARG A 48 -11.03 -7.45 -9.98
CA ARG A 48 -10.82 -8.79 -10.55
C ARG A 48 -11.74 -9.86 -9.95
N GLY A 49 -12.57 -9.50 -8.97
CA GLY A 49 -13.51 -10.42 -8.30
C GLY A 49 -12.88 -11.24 -7.16
N TYR A 50 -11.65 -10.95 -6.76
CA TYR A 50 -10.94 -11.70 -5.70
C TYR A 50 -11.19 -11.10 -4.31
N LEU A 51 -12.46 -11.08 -3.87
CA LEU A 51 -12.84 -10.41 -2.62
C LEU A 51 -12.17 -11.03 -1.38
N ASP A 52 -12.02 -12.36 -1.34
CA ASP A 52 -11.37 -13.06 -0.23
C ASP A 52 -9.92 -12.61 -0.05
N VAL A 53 -9.21 -12.46 -1.17
CA VAL A 53 -7.83 -11.94 -1.19
C VAL A 53 -7.82 -10.48 -0.73
N ALA A 54 -8.76 -9.66 -1.18
CA ALA A 54 -8.85 -8.26 -0.78
C ALA A 54 -9.06 -8.11 0.74
N ILE A 55 -9.92 -8.94 1.34
CA ILE A 55 -10.17 -8.95 2.79
C ILE A 55 -8.89 -9.31 3.55
N ILE A 56 -8.19 -10.38 3.13
CA ILE A 56 -6.93 -10.80 3.76
C ILE A 56 -5.89 -9.69 3.65
N VAL A 57 -5.70 -9.12 2.46
CA VAL A 57 -4.73 -8.05 2.21
C VAL A 57 -5.06 -6.80 3.04
N ALA A 58 -6.34 -6.43 3.14
CA ALA A 58 -6.80 -5.29 3.93
C ALA A 58 -6.55 -5.45 5.44
N LEU A 59 -6.47 -6.68 5.95
CA LEU A 59 -6.07 -6.96 7.34
C LEU A 59 -4.54 -7.03 7.50
N VAL A 60 -3.85 -7.68 6.55
CA VAL A 60 -2.39 -7.87 6.62
C VAL A 60 -1.66 -6.53 6.60
N ILE A 61 -2.05 -5.59 5.74
CA ILE A 61 -1.37 -4.29 5.62
C ILE A 61 -1.33 -3.52 6.95
N PRO A 62 -2.45 -3.20 7.62
CA PRO A 62 -2.40 -2.47 8.89
C PRO A 62 -1.68 -3.25 9.98
N VAL A 63 -1.84 -4.58 10.03
CA VAL A 63 -1.11 -5.43 10.99
C VAL A 63 0.40 -5.31 10.77
N THR A 64 0.88 -5.43 9.53
CA THR A 64 2.31 -5.27 9.22
C THR A 64 2.81 -3.86 9.51
N THR A 65 2.02 -2.82 9.24
CA THR A 65 2.36 -1.44 9.60
C THR A 65 2.56 -1.27 11.10
N ILE A 66 1.67 -1.84 11.94
CA ILE A 66 1.84 -1.81 13.41
C ILE A 66 3.16 -2.46 13.82
N PHE A 67 3.49 -3.64 13.27
CA PHE A 67 4.75 -4.32 13.56
C PHE A 67 5.97 -3.50 13.13
N ILE A 68 5.95 -2.90 11.93
CA ILE A 68 7.05 -2.08 11.44
C ILE A 68 7.22 -0.83 12.32
N LEU A 69 6.13 -0.15 12.69
CA LEU A 69 6.17 1.00 13.59
C LEU A 69 6.72 0.62 14.97
N PHE A 70 6.32 -0.53 15.51
CA PHE A 70 6.85 -1.04 16.77
C PHE A 70 8.37 -1.30 16.70
N LEU A 71 8.86 -1.86 15.60
CA LEU A 71 10.28 -2.09 15.37
C LEU A 71 11.06 -0.77 15.21
N LEU A 72 10.48 0.22 14.53
CA LEU A 72 11.10 1.53 14.33
C LEU A 72 11.11 2.39 15.60
N GLY A 73 10.07 2.29 16.42
CA GLY A 73 9.94 3.02 17.67
C GLY A 73 10.78 2.46 18.82
N ARG A 74 11.41 1.29 18.64
CA ARG A 74 12.23 0.67 19.69
C ARG A 74 13.54 1.46 19.85
N PRO A 75 13.83 2.02 21.05
CA PRO A 75 15.09 2.72 21.29
C PRO A 75 16.26 1.76 21.07
N ARG A 76 17.22 2.17 20.24
CA ARG A 76 18.49 1.46 20.09
C ARG A 76 19.35 1.77 21.32
N THR A 77 19.13 1.02 22.40
CA THR A 77 20.06 0.92 23.54
C THR A 77 21.23 0.02 23.20
#